data_AF-A0A924WU65-F1
#
_entry.id   AF-A0A924WU65-F1
#
_cell.length_a   1.000
_cell.length_b   1.000
_cell.length_c   1.000
_cell.angle_alpha   90.00
_cell.angle_beta   90.00
_cell.angle_gamma   90.00
#
_symmetry.space_group_name_H-M   'P 1'
#
loop_
_entity.id
_entity.type
_entity.pdbx_description
1 polymer ?
#
loop_
_entity_poly.entity_id
_entity_poly.type
_entity_poly.pdbx_seq_one_letter_code
_entity_poly.pdbx_strand_id
1 'polypeptide(L)'
;MNKLDQSSALMALNAVADRLTGEPSEGFYGRGIVICAGGMLYFTCAWVCINMLRALGCQLPVELWYLGPREVNDSMKALIEPLGVKCVDGYEIRKVHPARILNGWELKPYAIIHSKFREVLFLDADNVPVVDPEPLFATNQFRDHGAIFWPDFGRLGGDRKIWQLTGIEYRDEPEFETGQIVVDKVRCWDALQLTMWMNENSDFWYQYIHGDKETFHMAWRKLKIAYAMPTRGIDRLRGTMCQHDFESRRVFQHRNLAKWSLDANRHVPGFEHEDQCLQFLTQLRNYHRNLAGVPPFDARVGAKLAGQRRLYKRIGYDQRAIRFESDGTVSEGCARLEKYWRILEDSERSRLEIWGDDGLTAEMTLVENSVDTWRGAWKIHERMPVEIAPITPP
;
A
#
# COMPACT_ATOMS: atom_id res chain seq x y z
N MET A 1 -29.05 0.44 -2.06
CA MET A 1 -29.06 -0.81 -1.28
C MET A 1 -29.05 -0.45 0.18
N ASN A 2 -29.91 -1.06 0.99
CA ASN A 2 -29.91 -0.83 2.45
C ASN A 2 -28.60 -1.35 3.06
N LYS A 3 -28.11 -0.67 4.10
CA LYS A 3 -26.91 -1.08 4.84
C LYS A 3 -27.17 -2.45 5.48
N LEU A 4 -26.19 -3.35 5.42
CA LEU A 4 -26.31 -4.68 6.04
C LEU A 4 -26.36 -4.58 7.57
N ASP A 5 -27.10 -5.49 8.17
CA ASP A 5 -27.17 -5.73 9.60
C ASP A 5 -27.20 -7.25 9.89
N GLN A 6 -27.14 -7.64 11.17
CA GLN A 6 -27.07 -9.06 11.55
C GLN A 6 -28.29 -9.89 11.10
N SER A 7 -29.46 -9.27 10.93
CA SER A 7 -30.69 -9.95 10.49
C SER A 7 -30.79 -10.07 8.97
N SER A 8 -30.14 -9.19 8.21
CA SER A 8 -30.21 -9.15 6.75
C SER A 8 -29.01 -9.77 6.03
N ALA A 9 -27.84 -9.87 6.70
CA ALA A 9 -26.58 -10.28 6.10
C ALA A 9 -26.61 -11.64 5.40
N LEU A 10 -27.13 -12.68 6.08
CA LEU A 10 -27.17 -14.04 5.52
C LEU A 10 -28.06 -14.12 4.27
N MET A 11 -29.25 -13.51 4.34
CA MET A 11 -30.19 -13.48 3.22
C MET A 11 -29.58 -12.72 2.03
N ALA A 12 -28.91 -11.59 2.27
CA ALA A 12 -28.25 -10.81 1.23
C ALA A 12 -27.08 -11.59 0.60
N LEU A 13 -26.24 -12.24 1.40
CA LEU A 13 -25.13 -13.06 0.91
C LEU A 13 -25.65 -14.21 0.03
N ASN A 14 -26.70 -14.93 0.46
CA ASN A 14 -27.33 -15.99 -0.34
C ASN A 14 -27.89 -15.44 -1.65
N ALA A 15 -28.63 -14.33 -1.59
CA ALA A 15 -29.22 -13.73 -2.77
C ALA A 15 -28.19 -13.27 -3.81
N VAL A 16 -26.98 -12.87 -3.37
CA VAL A 16 -25.87 -12.58 -4.28
C VAL A 16 -25.30 -13.88 -4.85
N ALA A 17 -24.97 -14.85 -3.98
CA ALA A 17 -24.42 -16.14 -4.41
C ALA A 17 -25.32 -16.85 -5.45
N ASP A 18 -26.63 -16.82 -5.28
CA ASP A 18 -27.62 -17.45 -6.17
C ASP A 18 -27.73 -16.76 -7.54
N ARG A 19 -27.24 -15.52 -7.69
CA ARG A 19 -27.31 -14.74 -8.94
C ARG A 19 -26.02 -14.77 -9.76
N LEU A 20 -24.95 -15.33 -9.23
CA LEU A 20 -23.67 -15.43 -9.92
C LEU A 20 -23.76 -16.47 -11.05
N THR A 21 -23.21 -16.15 -12.22
CA THR A 21 -23.40 -16.93 -13.46
C THR A 21 -22.10 -17.50 -14.03
N GLY A 22 -20.97 -17.36 -13.36
CA GLY A 22 -19.71 -18.01 -13.71
C GLY A 22 -18.86 -17.33 -14.80
N GLU A 23 -19.31 -16.21 -15.38
CA GLU A 23 -18.64 -15.63 -16.56
C GLU A 23 -18.29 -14.14 -16.39
N PRO A 24 -17.03 -13.75 -16.69
CA PRO A 24 -16.66 -12.35 -16.77
C PRO A 24 -17.27 -11.67 -18.00
N SER A 25 -17.70 -10.42 -17.83
CA SER A 25 -18.26 -9.62 -18.92
C SER A 25 -17.21 -9.05 -19.88
N GLU A 26 -15.92 -9.16 -19.55
CA GLU A 26 -14.80 -8.58 -20.30
C GLU A 26 -13.74 -9.63 -20.65
N GLY A 27 -12.98 -9.35 -21.72
CA GLY A 27 -11.88 -10.21 -22.15
C GLY A 27 -10.63 -10.02 -21.29
N PHE A 28 -10.25 -11.07 -20.56
CA PHE A 28 -8.95 -11.15 -19.88
C PHE A 28 -7.89 -11.82 -20.76
N TYR A 29 -6.62 -11.48 -20.58
CA TYR A 29 -5.53 -12.09 -21.35
C TYR A 29 -4.27 -12.33 -20.51
N GLY A 30 -3.62 -13.46 -20.76
CA GLY A 30 -2.28 -13.77 -20.23
C GLY A 30 -2.17 -13.81 -18.71
N ARG A 31 -0.91 -13.76 -18.24
CA ARG A 31 -0.49 -13.74 -16.85
C ARG A 31 0.04 -12.37 -16.48
N GLY A 32 -0.14 -11.96 -15.23
CA GLY A 32 0.50 -10.77 -14.72
C GLY A 32 0.43 -10.65 -13.20
N ILE A 33 1.14 -9.66 -12.69
CA ILE A 33 1.24 -9.38 -11.27
C ILE A 33 0.42 -8.13 -10.96
N VAL A 34 -0.36 -8.17 -9.89
CA VAL A 34 -1.13 -7.03 -9.40
C VAL A 34 -0.62 -6.65 -8.02
N ILE A 35 -0.25 -5.39 -7.84
CA ILE A 35 0.23 -4.84 -6.56
C ILE A 35 -0.61 -3.62 -6.22
N CYS A 36 -1.15 -3.55 -5.01
CA CYS A 36 -1.79 -2.33 -4.50
C CYS A 36 -0.79 -1.53 -3.67
N ALA A 37 -0.50 -0.29 -4.07
CA ALA A 37 0.48 0.56 -3.39
C ALA A 37 0.15 2.04 -3.55
N GLY A 38 -0.14 2.71 -2.42
CA GLY A 38 -0.45 4.13 -2.39
C GLY A 38 0.33 4.92 -1.35
N GLY A 39 0.76 6.13 -1.70
CA GLY A 39 1.57 6.99 -0.83
C GLY A 39 3.01 6.51 -0.69
N MET A 40 3.85 7.35 -0.06
CA MET A 40 5.30 7.13 -0.02
C MET A 40 5.69 5.78 0.60
N LEU A 41 5.01 5.36 1.67
CA LEU A 41 5.33 4.12 2.39
C LEU A 41 5.12 2.87 1.52
N TYR A 42 3.92 2.71 0.94
CA TYR A 42 3.63 1.52 0.15
C TYR A 42 4.27 1.58 -1.23
N PHE A 43 4.45 2.77 -1.82
CA PHE A 43 5.26 2.93 -3.03
C PHE A 43 6.71 2.50 -2.81
N THR A 44 7.30 2.85 -1.65
CA THR A 44 8.65 2.40 -1.26
C THR A 44 8.73 0.88 -1.16
N CYS A 45 7.70 0.24 -0.57
CA CYS A 45 7.65 -1.21 -0.49
C CYS A 45 7.52 -1.84 -1.90
N ALA A 46 6.59 -1.35 -2.71
CA ALA A 46 6.38 -1.83 -4.08
C ALA A 46 7.63 -1.68 -4.95
N TRP A 47 8.38 -0.58 -4.81
CA TRP A 47 9.67 -0.39 -5.48
C TRP A 47 10.64 -1.54 -5.18
N VAL A 48 10.78 -1.94 -3.91
CA VAL A 48 11.64 -3.07 -3.53
C VAL A 48 11.11 -4.38 -4.10
N CYS A 49 9.80 -4.64 -3.95
CA CYS A 49 9.15 -5.85 -4.48
C CYS A 49 9.38 -6.00 -5.99
N ILE A 50 9.09 -4.95 -6.77
CA ILE A 50 9.20 -4.93 -8.23
C ILE A 50 10.66 -5.12 -8.67
N ASN A 51 11.61 -4.43 -8.04
CA ASN A 51 13.02 -4.60 -8.40
C ASN A 51 13.55 -5.99 -8.03
N MET A 52 13.08 -6.58 -6.92
CA MET A 52 13.39 -7.97 -6.59
C MET A 52 12.79 -8.96 -7.60
N LEU A 53 11.55 -8.77 -8.06
CA LEU A 53 10.98 -9.56 -9.14
C LEU A 53 11.88 -9.54 -10.39
N ARG A 54 12.33 -8.36 -10.81
CA ARG A 54 13.23 -8.21 -11.97
C ARG A 54 14.60 -8.82 -11.73
N ALA A 55 15.19 -8.65 -10.55
CA ALA A 55 16.46 -9.24 -10.19
C ALA A 55 16.44 -10.76 -10.19
N LEU A 56 15.30 -11.36 -9.85
CA LEU A 56 15.08 -12.81 -9.85
C LEU A 56 14.75 -13.37 -11.24
N GLY A 57 14.68 -12.51 -12.27
CA GLY A 57 14.45 -12.89 -13.66
C GLY A 57 12.98 -12.86 -14.10
N CYS A 58 12.03 -12.56 -13.19
CA CYS A 58 10.60 -12.53 -13.51
C CYS A 58 10.28 -11.44 -14.54
N GLN A 59 9.73 -11.84 -15.70
CA GLN A 59 9.36 -10.93 -16.80
C GLN A 59 7.87 -10.63 -16.88
N LEU A 60 7.06 -11.13 -15.94
CA LEU A 60 5.63 -10.88 -15.95
C LEU A 60 5.32 -9.37 -15.90
N PRO A 61 4.34 -8.91 -16.69
CA PRO A 61 3.86 -7.53 -16.62
C PRO A 61 3.25 -7.26 -15.24
N VAL A 62 3.47 -6.06 -14.71
CA VAL A 62 2.95 -5.65 -13.39
C VAL A 62 1.95 -4.53 -13.58
N GLU A 63 0.79 -4.62 -12.94
CA GLU A 63 -0.10 -3.48 -12.71
C GLU A 63 0.01 -3.01 -11.25
N LEU A 64 0.40 -1.75 -11.06
CA LEU A 64 0.42 -1.09 -9.74
C LEU A 64 -0.84 -0.26 -9.57
N TRP A 65 -1.72 -0.70 -8.68
CA TRP A 65 -3.01 -0.10 -8.40
C TRP A 65 -2.95 0.85 -7.19
N TYR A 66 -3.59 2.01 -7.30
CA TYR A 66 -3.61 3.05 -6.28
C TYR A 66 -4.94 3.85 -6.31
N LEU A 67 -5.19 4.71 -5.33
CA LEU A 67 -6.41 5.50 -5.17
C LEU A 67 -6.14 7.00 -5.33
N GLY A 68 -6.13 7.47 -6.59
CA GLY A 68 -6.03 8.88 -6.92
C GLY A 68 -4.62 9.48 -6.89
N PRO A 69 -4.45 10.68 -7.46
CA PRO A 69 -3.14 11.29 -7.70
C PRO A 69 -2.40 11.74 -6.44
N ARG A 70 -3.05 11.70 -5.27
CA ARG A 70 -2.38 11.97 -3.98
C ARG A 70 -1.52 10.78 -3.53
N GLU A 71 -1.86 9.57 -3.95
CA GLU A 71 -1.13 8.37 -3.60
C GLU A 71 0.03 8.10 -4.56
N VAL A 72 -0.17 8.30 -5.86
CA VAL A 72 0.85 8.09 -6.91
C VAL A 72 0.84 9.25 -7.91
N ASN A 73 1.96 9.96 -8.00
CA ASN A 73 2.16 11.09 -8.92
C ASN A 73 2.94 10.70 -10.18
N ASP A 74 3.12 11.63 -11.12
CA ASP A 74 3.78 11.33 -12.40
C ASP A 74 5.27 11.01 -12.26
N SER A 75 5.96 11.57 -11.27
CA SER A 75 7.35 11.20 -10.94
C SER A 75 7.44 9.73 -10.52
N MET A 76 6.50 9.27 -9.69
CA MET A 76 6.41 7.86 -9.27
C MET A 76 6.13 6.93 -10.45
N LYS A 77 5.19 7.30 -11.34
CA LYS A 77 4.87 6.52 -12.55
C LYS A 77 6.06 6.40 -13.48
N ALA A 78 6.69 7.53 -13.81
CA ALA A 78 7.83 7.58 -14.72
C ALA A 78 9.04 6.79 -14.20
N LEU A 79 9.19 6.69 -12.87
CA LEU A 79 10.28 5.93 -12.25
C LEU A 79 10.13 4.41 -12.42
N ILE A 80 8.89 3.88 -12.37
CA ILE A 80 8.65 2.43 -12.42
C ILE A 80 8.24 1.92 -13.81
N GLU A 81 7.82 2.79 -14.73
CA GLU A 81 7.47 2.43 -16.11
C GLU A 81 8.59 1.63 -16.82
N PRO A 82 9.88 2.00 -16.73
CA PRO A 82 10.97 1.22 -17.35
C PRO A 82 11.12 -0.20 -16.80
N LEU A 83 10.52 -0.50 -15.64
CA LEU A 83 10.50 -1.84 -15.03
C LEU A 83 9.34 -2.70 -15.56
N GLY A 84 8.64 -2.27 -16.61
CA GLY A 84 7.49 -3.00 -17.17
C GLY A 84 6.27 -2.95 -16.26
N VAL A 85 6.08 -1.83 -15.55
CA VAL A 85 4.97 -1.59 -14.63
C VAL A 85 4.00 -0.59 -15.24
N LYS A 86 2.71 -0.91 -15.21
CA LYS A 86 1.65 0.02 -15.55
C LYS A 86 0.92 0.47 -14.30
N CYS A 87 0.89 1.77 -14.04
CA CYS A 87 0.09 2.32 -12.94
C CYS A 87 -1.39 2.41 -13.34
N VAL A 88 -2.28 2.01 -12.43
CA VAL A 88 -3.74 2.02 -12.63
C VAL A 88 -4.42 2.74 -11.47
N ASP A 89 -5.14 3.82 -11.79
CA ASP A 89 -5.92 4.58 -10.80
C ASP A 89 -7.27 3.89 -10.56
N GLY A 90 -7.42 3.25 -9.39
CA GLY A 90 -8.63 2.57 -8.99
C GLY A 90 -9.86 3.49 -8.93
N TYR A 91 -9.70 4.80 -8.69
CA TYR A 91 -10.81 5.73 -8.74
C TYR A 91 -11.29 6.03 -10.16
N GLU A 92 -10.39 5.99 -11.16
CA GLU A 92 -10.80 6.10 -12.55
C GLU A 92 -11.53 4.84 -13.02
N ILE A 93 -11.05 3.66 -12.63
CA ILE A 93 -11.74 2.40 -12.91
C ILE A 93 -13.12 2.35 -12.23
N ARG A 94 -13.23 2.87 -10.99
CA ARG A 94 -14.50 2.96 -10.24
C ARG A 94 -15.58 3.77 -10.92
N LYS A 95 -15.24 4.69 -11.84
CA LYS A 95 -16.23 5.42 -12.64
C LYS A 95 -16.95 4.50 -13.63
N VAL A 96 -16.28 3.46 -14.11
CA VAL A 96 -16.81 2.49 -15.08
C VAL A 96 -17.37 1.25 -14.38
N HIS A 97 -16.70 0.78 -13.34
CA HIS A 97 -17.12 -0.36 -12.51
C HIS A 97 -17.34 0.11 -11.07
N PRO A 98 -18.54 0.62 -10.74
CA PRO A 98 -18.81 1.17 -9.42
C PRO A 98 -18.62 0.15 -8.31
N ALA A 99 -17.88 0.54 -7.28
CA ALA A 99 -17.80 -0.15 -5.99
C ALA A 99 -18.40 0.75 -4.91
N ARG A 100 -19.21 0.21 -3.99
CA ARG A 100 -19.83 1.01 -2.90
C ARG A 100 -18.78 1.60 -1.95
N ILE A 101 -17.86 0.77 -1.46
CA ILE A 101 -16.71 1.18 -0.66
C ILE A 101 -15.45 0.73 -1.40
N LEU A 102 -14.45 1.62 -1.48
CA LEU A 102 -13.16 1.34 -2.09
C LEU A 102 -12.07 2.11 -1.33
N ASN A 103 -11.51 1.48 -0.29
CA ASN A 103 -10.32 1.96 0.42
C ASN A 103 -9.16 0.95 0.22
N GLY A 104 -8.12 1.02 1.06
CA GLY A 104 -6.90 0.23 0.87
C GLY A 104 -7.11 -1.29 0.84
N TRP A 105 -7.92 -1.86 1.73
CA TRP A 105 -8.17 -3.30 1.76
C TRP A 105 -9.12 -3.75 0.66
N GLU A 106 -10.21 -2.98 0.43
CA GLU A 106 -11.18 -3.27 -0.63
C GLU A 106 -10.57 -3.17 -2.04
N LEU A 107 -9.48 -2.38 -2.20
CA LEU A 107 -8.78 -2.25 -3.47
C LEU A 107 -8.15 -3.58 -3.93
N LYS A 108 -7.78 -4.49 -3.03
CA LYS A 108 -7.14 -5.77 -3.40
C LYS A 108 -8.02 -6.64 -4.31
N PRO A 109 -9.22 -7.09 -3.89
CA PRO A 109 -10.09 -7.85 -4.78
C PRO A 109 -10.53 -7.03 -5.99
N TYR A 110 -10.74 -5.72 -5.82
CA TYR A 110 -11.10 -4.83 -6.93
C TYR A 110 -10.03 -4.81 -8.04
N ALA A 111 -8.76 -4.64 -7.67
CA ALA A 111 -7.63 -4.63 -8.57
C ALA A 111 -7.43 -5.97 -9.25
N ILE A 112 -7.59 -7.09 -8.53
CA ILE A 112 -7.56 -8.44 -9.14
C ILE A 112 -8.63 -8.52 -10.22
N ILE A 113 -9.90 -8.27 -9.88
CA ILE A 113 -11.05 -8.40 -10.77
C ILE A 113 -10.91 -7.53 -12.03
N HIS A 114 -10.50 -6.27 -11.87
CA HIS A 114 -10.45 -5.29 -12.96
C HIS A 114 -9.07 -5.14 -13.62
N SER A 115 -8.06 -5.90 -13.19
CA SER A 115 -6.81 -6.03 -13.95
C SER A 115 -7.04 -6.71 -15.30
N LYS A 116 -6.15 -6.45 -16.25
CA LYS A 116 -6.30 -7.04 -17.60
C LYS A 116 -5.96 -8.52 -17.70
N PHE A 117 -5.26 -9.05 -16.69
CA PHE A 117 -4.74 -10.41 -16.71
C PHE A 117 -5.84 -11.44 -16.51
N ARG A 118 -5.71 -12.63 -17.10
CA ARG A 118 -6.59 -13.76 -16.77
C ARG A 118 -6.10 -14.48 -15.52
N GLU A 119 -4.80 -14.79 -15.51
CA GLU A 119 -4.12 -15.45 -14.41
C GLU A 119 -3.32 -14.39 -13.64
N VAL A 120 -3.70 -14.13 -12.40
CA VAL A 120 -3.16 -13.05 -11.58
C VAL A 120 -2.32 -13.64 -10.45
N LEU A 121 -1.11 -13.12 -10.28
CA LEU A 121 -0.38 -13.19 -9.02
C LEU A 121 -0.57 -11.85 -8.32
N PHE A 122 -1.42 -11.81 -7.30
CA PHE A 122 -1.50 -10.65 -6.43
C PHE A 122 -0.34 -10.68 -5.42
N LEU A 123 0.28 -9.54 -5.15
CA LEU A 123 1.28 -9.36 -4.10
C LEU A 123 1.00 -8.07 -3.32
N ASP A 124 0.99 -8.15 -1.99
CA ASP A 124 1.07 -6.94 -1.15
C ASP A 124 2.40 -6.23 -1.41
N ALA A 125 2.39 -4.89 -1.34
CA ALA A 125 3.55 -4.08 -1.68
C ALA A 125 4.79 -4.39 -0.83
N ASP A 126 4.61 -4.81 0.43
CA ASP A 126 5.65 -5.20 1.38
C ASP A 126 5.98 -6.70 1.38
N ASN A 127 5.52 -7.43 0.36
CA ASN A 127 5.88 -8.82 0.14
C ASN A 127 7.06 -8.96 -0.83
N VAL A 128 8.15 -9.57 -0.38
CA VAL A 128 9.38 -9.70 -1.16
C VAL A 128 9.54 -11.15 -1.64
N PRO A 129 9.60 -11.40 -2.97
CA PRO A 129 9.89 -12.73 -3.49
C PRO A 129 11.36 -13.12 -3.23
N VAL A 130 11.60 -14.41 -3.02
CA VAL A 130 12.95 -15.01 -2.83
C VAL A 130 13.46 -15.69 -4.10
N VAL A 131 12.52 -16.13 -4.94
CA VAL A 131 12.73 -16.79 -6.23
C VAL A 131 11.74 -16.22 -7.25
N ASP A 132 11.96 -16.46 -8.54
CA ASP A 132 10.97 -16.13 -9.57
C ASP A 132 9.63 -16.85 -9.26
N PRO A 133 8.53 -16.10 -9.06
CA PRO A 133 7.23 -16.70 -8.71
C PRO A 133 6.44 -17.16 -9.94
N GLU A 134 6.87 -16.88 -11.17
CA GLU A 134 6.14 -17.29 -12.39
C GLU A 134 5.82 -18.81 -12.46
N PRO A 135 6.72 -19.73 -12.03
CA PRO A 135 6.42 -21.16 -12.03
C PRO A 135 5.19 -21.57 -11.21
N LEU A 136 4.69 -20.72 -10.28
CA LEU A 136 3.47 -20.99 -9.52
C LEU A 136 2.26 -21.25 -10.43
N PHE A 137 2.17 -20.56 -11.57
CA PHE A 137 1.11 -20.76 -12.58
C PHE A 137 1.18 -22.11 -13.29
N ALA A 138 2.31 -22.83 -13.20
CA ALA A 138 2.50 -24.13 -13.83
C ALA A 138 2.36 -25.31 -12.85
N THR A 139 2.20 -25.04 -11.55
CA THR A 139 2.03 -26.09 -10.53
C THR A 139 0.76 -26.92 -10.79
N ASN A 140 0.80 -28.21 -10.43
CA ASN A 140 -0.39 -29.08 -10.50
C ASN A 140 -1.55 -28.48 -9.69
N GLN A 141 -1.22 -27.95 -8.51
CA GLN A 141 -2.14 -27.32 -7.58
C GLN A 141 -2.90 -26.15 -8.23
N PHE A 142 -2.19 -25.25 -8.94
CA PHE A 142 -2.87 -24.19 -9.67
C PHE A 142 -3.69 -24.71 -10.86
N ARG A 143 -3.16 -25.67 -11.62
CA ARG A 143 -3.89 -26.26 -12.75
C ARG A 143 -5.18 -26.95 -12.30
N ASP A 144 -5.17 -27.65 -11.18
CA ASP A 144 -6.31 -28.41 -10.69
C ASP A 144 -7.37 -27.51 -10.05
N HIS A 145 -6.96 -26.48 -9.32
CA HIS A 145 -7.88 -25.67 -8.51
C HIS A 145 -8.16 -24.26 -9.04
N GLY A 146 -7.25 -23.67 -9.81
CA GLY A 146 -7.36 -22.31 -10.33
C GLY A 146 -7.09 -21.22 -9.30
N ALA A 147 -6.86 -21.57 -8.03
CA ALA A 147 -6.49 -20.65 -6.98
C ALA A 147 -5.46 -21.27 -6.01
N ILE A 148 -4.44 -20.49 -5.64
CA ILE A 148 -3.51 -20.79 -4.54
C ILE A 148 -3.60 -19.66 -3.52
N PHE A 149 -3.80 -20.05 -2.26
CA PHE A 149 -3.69 -19.18 -1.09
C PHE A 149 -2.60 -19.73 -0.16
N TRP A 150 -2.15 -18.90 0.79
CA TRP A 150 -1.19 -19.30 1.81
C TRP A 150 -1.83 -19.29 3.20
N PRO A 151 -1.34 -20.13 4.13
CA PRO A 151 -1.82 -20.07 5.51
C PRO A 151 -1.30 -18.81 6.20
N ASP A 152 -2.15 -18.19 7.03
CA ASP A 152 -1.75 -17.22 8.05
C ASP A 152 -1.34 -17.94 9.36
N PHE A 153 -0.80 -17.22 10.35
CA PHE A 153 -0.48 -17.72 11.68
C PHE A 153 -1.72 -18.18 12.46
N GLY A 154 -2.88 -17.61 12.14
CA GLY A 154 -4.13 -17.78 12.87
C GLY A 154 -5.03 -18.91 12.37
N ARG A 155 -6.07 -19.15 13.14
CA ARG A 155 -7.24 -19.95 12.75
C ARG A 155 -8.48 -19.21 13.22
N LEU A 156 -9.49 -19.13 12.35
CA LEU A 156 -10.72 -18.40 12.65
C LEU A 156 -11.56 -19.25 13.61
N GLY A 157 -11.68 -18.83 14.87
CA GLY A 157 -12.35 -19.61 15.93
C GLY A 157 -13.80 -19.98 15.59
N GLY A 158 -14.23 -21.20 15.94
CA GLY A 158 -15.59 -21.70 15.65
C GLY A 158 -16.72 -20.98 16.40
N ASP A 159 -16.39 -20.24 17.45
CA ASP A 159 -17.30 -19.39 18.24
C ASP A 159 -17.59 -18.03 17.58
N ARG A 160 -16.90 -17.68 16.50
CA ARG A 160 -17.07 -16.40 15.79
C ARG A 160 -18.44 -16.31 15.13
N LYS A 161 -19.11 -15.15 15.28
CA LYS A 161 -20.41 -14.88 14.66
C LYS A 161 -20.42 -14.96 13.13
N ILE A 162 -19.25 -14.79 12.48
CA ILE A 162 -19.15 -14.83 11.02
C ILE A 162 -19.71 -16.12 10.41
N TRP A 163 -19.55 -17.27 11.08
CA TRP A 163 -20.08 -18.55 10.62
C TRP A 163 -21.60 -18.53 10.52
N GLN A 164 -22.27 -17.97 11.54
CA GLN A 164 -23.73 -17.80 11.55
C GLN A 164 -24.18 -16.76 10.50
N LEU A 165 -23.47 -15.64 10.40
CA LEU A 165 -23.80 -14.54 9.47
C LEU A 165 -23.63 -14.93 8.00
N THR A 166 -22.77 -15.90 7.70
CA THR A 166 -22.53 -16.41 6.35
C THR A 166 -23.25 -17.73 6.07
N GLY A 167 -23.72 -18.42 7.11
CA GLY A 167 -24.31 -19.76 7.01
C GLY A 167 -23.29 -20.81 6.57
N ILE A 168 -22.00 -20.57 6.81
CA ILE A 168 -20.90 -21.47 6.49
C ILE A 168 -20.63 -22.34 7.72
N GLU A 169 -20.56 -23.66 7.52
CA GLU A 169 -20.16 -24.58 8.58
C GLU A 169 -18.70 -24.36 8.95
N TYR A 170 -18.44 -24.23 10.25
CA TYR A 170 -17.08 -24.11 10.76
C TYR A 170 -16.24 -25.33 10.39
N ARG A 171 -14.99 -25.07 9.99
CA ARG A 171 -13.96 -26.09 9.77
C ARG A 171 -12.69 -25.64 10.47
N ASP A 172 -12.04 -26.57 11.16
CA ASP A 172 -10.75 -26.28 11.77
C ASP A 172 -9.63 -26.29 10.73
N GLU A 173 -9.37 -25.13 10.12
CA GLU A 173 -8.39 -24.95 9.05
C GLU A 173 -7.63 -23.62 9.20
N PRO A 174 -6.46 -23.47 8.53
CA PRO A 174 -5.72 -22.22 8.54
C PRO A 174 -6.56 -21.07 7.95
N GLU A 175 -6.39 -19.88 8.51
CA GLU A 175 -6.84 -18.64 7.85
C GLU A 175 -6.07 -18.40 6.55
N PHE A 176 -6.69 -17.66 5.64
CA PHE A 176 -6.02 -17.19 4.43
C PHE A 176 -5.10 -16.03 4.78
N GLU A 177 -3.88 -16.07 4.29
CA GLU A 177 -3.01 -14.91 4.18
C GLU A 177 -3.05 -14.40 2.73
N THR A 178 -3.56 -13.18 2.54
CA THR A 178 -3.77 -12.57 1.21
C THR A 178 -2.68 -11.59 0.80
N GLY A 179 -1.54 -11.57 1.50
CA GLY A 179 -0.32 -10.92 1.03
C GLY A 179 0.22 -11.47 -0.30
N GLN A 180 -0.24 -12.67 -0.68
CA GLN A 180 -0.07 -13.22 -2.02
C GLN A 180 -1.21 -14.16 -2.38
N ILE A 181 -1.68 -14.08 -3.63
CA ILE A 181 -2.75 -14.94 -4.17
C ILE A 181 -2.38 -15.27 -5.61
N VAL A 182 -2.50 -16.52 -6.02
CA VAL A 182 -2.44 -16.90 -7.44
C VAL A 182 -3.85 -17.31 -7.86
N VAL A 183 -4.45 -16.68 -8.87
CA VAL A 183 -5.84 -16.95 -9.25
C VAL A 183 -6.06 -16.87 -10.77
N ASP A 184 -6.75 -17.86 -11.35
CA ASP A 184 -7.36 -17.77 -12.68
C ASP A 184 -8.76 -17.16 -12.52
N LYS A 185 -8.91 -15.91 -12.95
CA LYS A 185 -10.16 -15.17 -12.79
C LYS A 185 -11.34 -15.80 -13.49
N VAL A 186 -11.13 -16.47 -14.63
CA VAL A 186 -12.23 -17.13 -15.35
C VAL A 186 -12.75 -18.30 -14.54
N ARG A 187 -11.86 -19.08 -13.93
CA ARG A 187 -12.24 -20.28 -13.15
C ARG A 187 -12.79 -19.96 -11.77
N CYS A 188 -12.37 -18.84 -11.20
CA CYS A 188 -12.75 -18.43 -9.86
C CYS A 188 -13.64 -17.18 -9.85
N TRP A 189 -14.28 -16.86 -10.97
CA TRP A 189 -14.99 -15.59 -11.17
C TRP A 189 -16.04 -15.34 -10.09
N ASP A 190 -16.93 -16.29 -9.87
CA ASP A 190 -18.01 -16.13 -8.89
C ASP A 190 -17.48 -15.92 -7.46
N ALA A 191 -16.39 -16.62 -7.10
CA ALA A 191 -15.77 -16.45 -5.80
C ALA A 191 -15.12 -15.07 -5.65
N LEU A 192 -14.50 -14.54 -6.71
CA LEU A 192 -14.00 -13.17 -6.74
C LEU A 192 -15.15 -12.14 -6.64
N GLN A 193 -16.25 -12.34 -7.38
CA GLN A 193 -17.40 -11.44 -7.35
C GLN A 193 -18.07 -11.41 -5.96
N LEU A 194 -18.23 -12.57 -5.32
CA LEU A 194 -18.75 -12.64 -3.95
C LEU A 194 -17.79 -12.00 -2.94
N THR A 195 -16.47 -12.22 -3.11
CA THR A 195 -15.43 -11.54 -2.32
C THR A 195 -15.57 -10.03 -2.45
N MET A 196 -15.67 -9.51 -3.68
CA MET A 196 -15.81 -8.08 -3.92
C MET A 196 -17.07 -7.51 -3.29
N TRP A 197 -18.21 -8.20 -3.44
CA TRP A 197 -19.46 -7.76 -2.81
C TRP A 197 -19.32 -7.67 -1.27
N MET A 198 -18.62 -8.60 -0.64
CA MET A 198 -18.34 -8.51 0.80
C MET A 198 -17.45 -7.30 1.12
N ASN A 199 -16.44 -7.01 0.31
CA ASN A 199 -15.57 -5.84 0.48
C ASN A 199 -16.31 -4.52 0.24
N GLU A 200 -17.22 -4.45 -0.73
CA GLU A 200 -18.10 -3.29 -0.90
C GLU A 200 -19.00 -3.06 0.33
N ASN A 201 -19.21 -4.09 1.14
CA ASN A 201 -19.94 -4.09 2.40
C ASN A 201 -19.02 -4.20 3.64
N SER A 202 -17.78 -3.71 3.53
CA SER A 202 -16.76 -3.78 4.58
C SER A 202 -17.17 -3.08 5.88
N ASP A 203 -17.97 -2.01 5.79
CA ASP A 203 -18.56 -1.32 6.96
C ASP A 203 -19.41 -2.24 7.85
N PHE A 204 -19.86 -3.40 7.36
CA PHE A 204 -20.50 -4.46 8.13
C PHE A 204 -19.56 -5.64 8.38
N TRP A 205 -19.01 -6.24 7.32
CA TRP A 205 -18.28 -7.51 7.45
C TRP A 205 -17.01 -7.39 8.29
N TYR A 206 -16.26 -6.28 8.19
CA TYR A 206 -15.01 -6.09 8.95
C TYR A 206 -15.24 -5.88 10.45
N GLN A 207 -16.48 -5.76 10.90
CA GLN A 207 -16.81 -5.82 12.33
C GLN A 207 -16.68 -7.25 12.90
N TYR A 208 -16.65 -8.28 12.05
CA TYR A 208 -16.65 -9.69 12.45
C TYR A 208 -15.42 -10.49 11.98
N ILE A 209 -14.64 -9.93 11.05
CA ILE A 209 -13.45 -10.53 10.44
C ILE A 209 -12.34 -9.49 10.23
N HIS A 210 -11.11 -9.94 9.95
CA HIS A 210 -9.94 -9.08 9.84
C HIS A 210 -9.62 -8.69 8.38
N GLY A 211 -10.49 -7.85 7.82
CA GLY A 211 -10.23 -7.25 6.52
C GLY A 211 -10.53 -8.16 5.33
N ASP A 212 -9.84 -7.91 4.22
CA ASP A 212 -10.11 -8.58 2.95
C ASP A 212 -9.79 -10.08 3.01
N LYS A 213 -8.80 -10.50 3.80
CA LYS A 213 -8.31 -11.88 3.79
C LYS A 213 -9.41 -12.91 4.08
N GLU A 214 -10.25 -12.66 5.09
CA GLU A 214 -11.37 -13.56 5.38
C GLU A 214 -12.51 -13.44 4.38
N THR A 215 -12.67 -12.32 3.67
CA THR A 215 -13.72 -12.24 2.64
C THR A 215 -13.46 -13.22 1.49
N PHE A 216 -12.19 -13.42 1.09
CA PHE A 216 -11.81 -14.47 0.16
C PHE A 216 -12.13 -15.85 0.74
N HIS A 217 -11.74 -16.09 2.00
CA HIS A 217 -11.99 -17.37 2.67
C HIS A 217 -13.48 -17.71 2.72
N MET A 218 -14.31 -16.75 3.14
CA MET A 218 -15.76 -16.92 3.23
C MET A 218 -16.39 -17.12 1.86
N ALA A 219 -15.97 -16.39 0.82
CA ALA A 219 -16.51 -16.54 -0.53
C ALA A 219 -16.21 -17.93 -1.11
N TRP A 220 -14.96 -18.40 -1.01
CA TRP A 220 -14.58 -19.73 -1.48
C TRP A 220 -15.33 -20.84 -0.75
N ARG A 221 -15.49 -20.70 0.57
CA ARG A 221 -16.25 -21.67 1.38
C ARG A 221 -17.74 -21.63 1.08
N LYS A 222 -18.33 -20.45 0.92
CA LYS A 222 -19.75 -20.26 0.61
C LYS A 222 -20.13 -20.94 -0.70
N LEU A 223 -19.30 -20.77 -1.72
CA LEU A 223 -19.53 -21.30 -3.06
C LEU A 223 -18.95 -22.71 -3.26
N LYS A 224 -18.32 -23.29 -2.23
CA LYS A 224 -17.67 -24.61 -2.28
C LYS A 224 -16.65 -24.73 -3.42
N ILE A 225 -15.96 -23.64 -3.72
CA ILE A 225 -14.89 -23.59 -4.73
C ILE A 225 -13.61 -24.15 -4.12
N ALA A 226 -12.96 -25.07 -4.85
CA ALA A 226 -11.70 -25.65 -4.42
C ALA A 226 -10.55 -24.63 -4.57
N TYR A 227 -9.55 -24.74 -3.71
CA TYR A 227 -8.31 -23.97 -3.75
C TYR A 227 -7.17 -24.84 -3.25
N ALA A 228 -5.94 -24.48 -3.62
CA ALA A 228 -4.74 -25.08 -3.08
C ALA A 228 -4.12 -24.22 -1.98
N MET A 229 -3.47 -24.87 -1.02
CA MET A 229 -2.72 -24.20 0.04
C MET A 229 -1.51 -25.05 0.48
N PRO A 230 -0.29 -24.48 0.52
CA PRO A 230 0.88 -25.18 1.03
C PRO A 230 0.75 -25.56 2.52
N THR A 231 1.23 -26.75 2.90
CA THR A 231 1.10 -27.27 4.27
C THR A 231 2.28 -26.96 5.19
N ARG A 232 3.44 -26.52 4.64
CA ARG A 232 4.69 -26.26 5.39
C ARG A 232 4.56 -25.17 6.47
N GLY A 233 3.54 -24.31 6.40
CA GLY A 233 3.32 -23.21 7.34
C GLY A 233 4.30 -22.04 7.17
N ILE A 234 4.33 -21.15 8.16
CA ILE A 234 5.12 -19.92 8.15
C ILE A 234 6.35 -20.05 9.05
N ASP A 235 7.52 -19.69 8.53
CA ASP A 235 8.69 -19.42 9.38
C ASP A 235 8.64 -17.95 9.83
N ARG A 236 8.67 -17.71 11.15
CA ARG A 236 8.54 -16.36 11.72
C ARG A 236 9.91 -15.70 11.88
N LEU A 237 10.11 -14.60 11.17
CA LEU A 237 11.18 -13.65 11.45
C LEU A 237 10.63 -12.43 12.16
N ARG A 238 11.51 -11.52 12.57
CA ARG A 238 11.11 -10.31 13.31
C ARG A 238 10.28 -9.37 12.42
N GLY A 239 8.96 -9.44 12.58
CA GLY A 239 8.01 -8.63 11.81
C GLY A 239 7.91 -9.03 10.35
N THR A 240 8.24 -10.29 10.04
CA THR A 240 8.19 -10.83 8.67
C THR A 240 7.71 -12.28 8.71
N MET A 241 6.81 -12.62 7.79
CA MET A 241 6.33 -13.97 7.53
C MET A 241 7.11 -14.57 6.36
N CYS A 242 7.80 -15.68 6.57
CA CYS A 242 8.43 -16.43 5.48
C CYS A 242 7.51 -17.57 5.05
N GLN A 243 7.07 -17.53 3.80
CA GLN A 243 6.05 -18.42 3.26
C GLN A 243 6.60 -19.28 2.13
N HIS A 244 6.08 -20.50 2.05
CA HIS A 244 6.68 -21.59 1.29
C HIS A 244 5.76 -22.08 0.17
N ASP A 245 6.32 -22.70 -0.86
CA ASP A 245 5.56 -23.42 -1.87
C ASP A 245 5.18 -24.85 -1.42
N PHE A 246 4.57 -25.60 -2.33
CA PHE A 246 4.17 -27.00 -2.14
C PHE A 246 5.34 -27.97 -1.97
N GLU A 247 6.57 -27.55 -2.27
CA GLU A 247 7.81 -28.30 -2.07
C GLU A 247 8.56 -27.85 -0.81
N SER A 248 7.91 -27.04 0.04
CA SER A 248 8.48 -26.48 1.27
C SER A 248 9.66 -25.52 1.06
N ARG A 249 9.85 -24.99 -0.16
CA ARG A 249 10.86 -23.97 -0.44
C ARG A 249 10.29 -22.59 -0.14
N ARG A 250 11.08 -21.70 0.44
CA ARG A 250 10.65 -20.33 0.70
C ARG A 250 10.49 -19.58 -0.63
N VAL A 251 9.34 -18.97 -0.84
CA VAL A 251 9.05 -18.18 -2.05
C VAL A 251 8.81 -16.72 -1.72
N PHE A 252 8.24 -16.44 -0.53
CA PHE A 252 7.84 -15.09 -0.13
C PHE A 252 8.33 -14.74 1.27
N GLN A 253 8.65 -13.46 1.46
CA GLN A 253 9.00 -12.84 2.73
C GLN A 253 8.15 -11.59 2.92
N HIS A 254 6.98 -11.76 3.53
CA HIS A 254 6.02 -10.70 3.73
C HIS A 254 6.40 -9.86 4.96
N ARG A 255 6.87 -8.63 4.75
CA ARG A 255 7.30 -7.69 5.81
C ARG A 255 6.11 -6.99 6.48
N ASN A 256 5.09 -7.77 6.83
CA ASN A 256 3.79 -7.33 7.33
C ASN A 256 3.85 -6.36 8.53
N LEU A 257 4.86 -6.48 9.41
CA LEU A 257 5.10 -5.57 10.55
C LEU A 257 6.43 -4.81 10.46
N ALA A 258 7.22 -5.03 9.41
CA ALA A 258 8.56 -4.46 9.24
C ALA A 258 8.71 -3.78 7.87
N LYS A 259 7.67 -3.07 7.43
CA LYS A 259 7.58 -2.36 6.13
C LYS A 259 8.83 -1.54 5.82
N TRP A 260 9.20 -1.51 4.54
CA TRP A 260 10.32 -0.71 4.08
C TRP A 260 10.02 0.78 4.19
N SER A 261 11.02 1.55 4.61
CA SER A 261 10.97 3.01 4.73
C SER A 261 12.19 3.64 4.07
N LEU A 262 12.06 4.87 3.58
CA LEU A 262 13.19 5.65 3.09
C LEU A 262 14.04 6.24 4.24
N ASP A 263 13.51 6.27 5.46
CA ASP A 263 14.23 6.77 6.62
C ASP A 263 15.16 5.68 7.19
N ALA A 264 14.63 4.84 8.07
CA ALA A 264 15.37 3.78 8.75
C ALA A 264 14.73 2.40 8.52
N ASN A 265 15.57 1.40 8.27
CA ASN A 265 15.15 0.01 8.13
C ASN A 265 15.92 -0.85 9.10
N ARG A 266 15.21 -1.70 9.84
CA ARG A 266 15.83 -2.64 10.76
C ARG A 266 16.31 -3.86 9.98
N HIS A 267 17.55 -4.28 10.25
CA HIS A 267 18.06 -5.58 9.83
C HIS A 267 17.20 -6.72 10.41
N VAL A 268 16.80 -7.66 9.56
CA VAL A 268 16.00 -8.83 9.93
C VAL A 268 16.83 -10.10 9.72
N PRO A 269 17.44 -10.66 10.78
CA PRO A 269 18.25 -11.88 10.65
C PRO A 269 17.47 -13.02 10.00
N GLY A 270 18.06 -13.68 9.00
CA GLY A 270 17.43 -14.76 8.24
C GLY A 270 16.55 -14.31 7.07
N PHE A 271 16.42 -13.00 6.84
CA PHE A 271 15.80 -12.44 5.65
C PHE A 271 16.74 -12.62 4.45
N GLU A 272 16.26 -13.27 3.41
CA GLU A 272 17.02 -13.53 2.18
C GLU A 272 17.03 -12.30 1.27
N HIS A 273 18.17 -12.04 0.63
CA HIS A 273 18.40 -10.90 -0.26
C HIS A 273 18.26 -9.50 0.38
N GLU A 274 18.40 -9.38 1.71
CA GLU A 274 18.18 -8.10 2.40
C GLU A 274 19.11 -6.98 1.89
N ASP A 275 20.39 -7.29 1.65
CA ASP A 275 21.36 -6.32 1.13
C ASP A 275 20.94 -5.74 -0.22
N GLN A 276 20.37 -6.58 -1.10
CA GLN A 276 19.88 -6.15 -2.40
C GLN A 276 18.63 -5.26 -2.26
N CYS A 277 17.71 -5.61 -1.34
CA CYS A 277 16.60 -4.73 -1.00
C CYS A 277 17.07 -3.35 -0.49
N LEU A 278 18.08 -3.32 0.38
CA LEU A 278 18.66 -2.08 0.90
C LEU A 278 19.37 -1.24 -0.17
N GLN A 279 19.97 -1.89 -1.18
CA GLN A 279 20.51 -1.21 -2.36
C GLN A 279 19.40 -0.53 -3.16
N PHE A 280 18.27 -1.21 -3.42
CA PHE A 280 17.12 -0.60 -4.10
C PHE A 280 16.55 0.58 -3.32
N LEU A 281 16.48 0.50 -1.99
CA LEU A 281 16.07 1.65 -1.16
C LEU A 281 17.05 2.82 -1.26
N THR A 282 18.35 2.53 -1.30
CA THR A 282 19.38 3.56 -1.48
C THR A 282 19.24 4.25 -2.84
N GLN A 283 18.92 3.51 -3.90
CA GLN A 283 18.59 4.10 -5.20
C GLN A 283 17.33 4.97 -5.13
N LEU A 284 16.27 4.50 -4.48
CA LEU A 284 15.01 5.24 -4.38
C LEU A 284 15.18 6.57 -3.62
N ARG A 285 16.03 6.62 -2.59
CA ARG A 285 16.34 7.84 -1.83
C ARG A 285 16.81 8.99 -2.73
N ASN A 286 17.53 8.70 -3.82
CA ASN A 286 17.99 9.71 -4.77
C ASN A 286 16.84 10.44 -5.48
N TYR A 287 15.65 9.83 -5.52
CA TYR A 287 14.46 10.40 -6.14
C TYR A 287 13.48 10.99 -5.11
N HIS A 288 13.74 10.88 -3.81
CA HIS A 288 12.76 11.17 -2.76
C HIS A 288 12.11 12.57 -2.89
N ARG A 289 12.91 13.60 -3.19
CA ARG A 289 12.41 14.97 -3.41
C ARG A 289 11.34 15.02 -4.51
N ASN A 290 11.60 14.37 -5.65
CA ASN A 290 10.70 14.34 -6.80
C ASN A 290 9.45 13.49 -6.50
N LEU A 291 9.62 12.38 -5.79
CA LEU A 291 8.52 11.49 -5.39
C LEU A 291 7.59 12.16 -4.38
N ALA A 292 8.13 12.97 -3.47
CA ALA A 292 7.35 13.79 -2.53
C ALA A 292 6.70 15.03 -3.21
N GLY A 293 6.88 15.20 -4.53
CA GLY A 293 6.32 16.32 -5.29
C GLY A 293 6.92 17.68 -4.92
N VAL A 294 8.11 17.68 -4.30
CA VAL A 294 8.77 18.90 -3.85
C VAL A 294 9.34 19.63 -5.06
N PRO A 295 8.96 20.89 -5.31
CA PRO A 295 9.45 21.62 -6.46
C PRO A 295 10.96 21.93 -6.37
N PRO A 296 11.58 22.39 -7.48
CA PRO A 296 12.97 22.82 -7.48
C PRO A 296 13.28 23.87 -6.42
N PHE A 297 14.46 23.77 -5.82
CA PHE A 297 14.96 24.70 -4.82
C PHE A 297 15.82 25.79 -5.47
N ASP A 298 15.48 27.06 -5.24
CA ASP A 298 16.31 28.20 -5.64
C ASP A 298 17.26 28.60 -4.51
N ALA A 299 18.54 28.26 -4.67
CA ALA A 299 19.58 28.55 -3.70
C ALA A 299 19.81 30.05 -3.47
N ARG A 300 19.51 30.92 -4.45
CA ARG A 300 19.67 32.37 -4.30
C ARG A 300 18.69 32.94 -3.29
N VAL A 301 17.43 32.53 -3.40
CA VAL A 301 16.37 32.93 -2.47
C VAL A 301 16.56 32.22 -1.12
N GLY A 302 16.93 30.94 -1.15
CA GLY A 302 17.21 30.15 0.05
C GLY A 302 18.38 30.67 0.89
N ALA A 303 19.33 31.42 0.34
CA ALA A 303 20.46 31.96 1.10
C ALA A 303 20.04 32.76 2.35
N LYS A 304 18.80 33.29 2.39
CA LYS A 304 18.23 34.02 3.54
C LYS A 304 18.03 33.17 4.81
N LEU A 305 17.80 31.86 4.65
CA LEU A 305 17.57 30.94 5.78
C LEU A 305 18.58 29.79 5.83
N ALA A 306 19.31 29.53 4.74
CA ALA A 306 20.27 28.44 4.65
C ALA A 306 21.38 28.53 5.72
N GLY A 307 21.73 27.38 6.30
CA GLY A 307 22.70 27.22 7.38
C GLY A 307 22.18 27.60 8.77
N GLN A 308 20.97 28.15 8.87
CA GLN A 308 20.48 28.72 10.12
C GLN A 308 19.67 27.71 10.92
N ARG A 309 19.88 27.74 12.23
CA ARG A 309 19.11 26.97 13.21
C ARG A 309 17.99 27.85 13.77
N ARG A 310 16.75 27.38 13.68
CA ARG A 310 15.53 28.11 14.06
C ARG A 310 14.71 27.31 15.06
N LEU A 311 13.83 27.99 15.80
CA LEU A 311 12.85 27.36 16.65
C LEU A 311 11.56 27.16 15.84
N TYR A 312 11.23 25.91 15.56
CA TYR A 312 9.96 25.52 14.94
C TYR A 312 8.93 25.22 16.02
N LYS A 313 7.78 25.89 15.97
CA LYS A 313 6.68 25.72 16.93
C LYS A 313 5.43 25.25 16.20
N ARG A 314 4.89 24.13 16.65
CA ARG A 314 3.52 23.70 16.32
C ARG A 314 2.63 24.19 17.45
N ILE A 315 1.90 25.28 17.18
CA ILE A 315 1.26 26.07 18.24
C ILE A 315 0.23 25.19 18.98
N GLY A 316 0.36 25.12 20.31
CA GLY A 316 -0.49 24.29 21.17
C GLY A 316 -0.10 22.80 21.22
N TYR A 317 1.04 22.41 20.65
CA TYR A 317 1.46 21.01 20.60
C TYR A 317 2.90 20.81 21.08
N ASP A 318 3.89 21.25 20.29
CA ASP A 318 5.31 21.14 20.65
C ASP A 318 6.16 22.24 20.01
N GLN A 319 7.45 22.23 20.35
CA GLN A 319 8.46 23.02 19.68
C GLN A 319 9.78 22.28 19.64
N ARG A 320 10.55 22.48 18.57
CA ARG A 320 11.88 21.89 18.39
C ARG A 320 12.79 22.78 17.57
N ALA A 321 14.09 22.59 17.70
CA ALA A 321 15.04 23.20 16.79
C ALA A 321 14.90 22.59 15.40
N ILE A 322 15.02 23.41 14.36
CA ILE A 322 15.05 23.01 12.96
C ILE A 322 16.25 23.66 12.27
N ARG A 323 16.95 22.95 11.39
CA ARG A 323 18.07 23.51 10.60
C ARG A 323 17.80 23.40 9.12
N PHE A 324 17.87 24.53 8.43
CA PHE A 324 17.64 24.67 7.00
C PHE A 324 18.95 24.61 6.23
N GLU A 325 19.13 23.63 5.36
CA GLU A 325 20.35 23.45 4.58
C GLU A 325 20.30 24.17 3.23
N SER A 326 21.47 24.49 2.67
CA SER A 326 21.63 25.24 1.41
C SER A 326 21.17 24.48 0.17
N ASP A 327 20.87 23.19 0.27
CA ASP A 327 20.30 22.38 -0.80
C ASP A 327 18.76 22.28 -0.71
N GLY A 328 18.15 22.93 0.28
CA GLY A 328 16.72 22.91 0.54
C GLY A 328 16.24 21.72 1.37
N THR A 329 17.14 20.99 2.04
CA THR A 329 16.81 19.94 3.00
C THR A 329 16.75 20.47 4.44
N VAL A 330 16.14 19.68 5.33
CA VAL A 330 16.15 19.90 6.78
C VAL A 330 17.03 18.82 7.42
N SER A 331 18.05 19.21 8.17
CA SER A 331 19.01 18.29 8.80
C SER A 331 18.73 18.04 10.29
N GLU A 332 18.44 19.10 11.04
CA GLU A 332 18.02 19.04 12.44
C GLU A 332 16.51 19.27 12.53
N GLY A 333 15.82 18.54 13.42
CA GLY A 333 14.37 18.63 13.56
C GLY A 333 13.60 18.03 12.38
N CYS A 334 14.31 17.37 11.47
CA CYS A 334 13.77 16.63 10.33
C CYS A 334 12.87 15.49 10.81
N ALA A 335 11.67 15.44 10.25
CA ALA A 335 10.73 14.34 10.44
C ALA A 335 9.94 14.14 9.15
N ARG A 336 9.07 13.13 9.11
CA ARG A 336 8.24 12.75 7.96
C ARG A 336 7.56 13.94 7.24
N LEU A 337 7.15 14.95 8.00
CA LEU A 337 6.40 16.12 7.50
C LEU A 337 7.30 17.34 7.26
N GLU A 338 8.56 17.32 7.67
CA GLU A 338 9.46 18.48 7.59
C GLU A 338 10.84 18.04 7.08
N LYS A 339 10.90 17.63 5.82
CA LYS A 339 12.13 17.14 5.17
C LYS A 339 12.77 18.16 4.25
N TYR A 340 11.95 18.99 3.60
CA TYR A 340 12.41 19.98 2.64
C TYR A 340 11.80 21.34 2.91
N TRP A 341 12.45 22.37 2.41
CA TRP A 341 11.99 23.73 2.53
C TRP A 341 12.36 24.55 1.31
N ARG A 342 11.62 25.63 1.06
CA ARG A 342 11.98 26.67 0.09
C ARG A 342 11.32 27.99 0.44
N ILE A 343 11.90 29.08 -0.05
CA ILE A 343 11.25 30.39 -0.05
C ILE A 343 10.79 30.70 -1.47
N LEU A 344 9.57 31.20 -1.58
CA LEU A 344 9.03 31.84 -2.78
C LEU A 344 8.97 33.35 -2.54
N GLU A 345 9.41 34.12 -3.52
CA GLU A 345 9.25 35.57 -3.53
C GLU A 345 8.31 35.94 -4.67
N ASP A 346 7.17 36.50 -4.33
CA ASP A 346 6.34 37.25 -5.26
C ASP A 346 6.57 38.76 -5.04
N SER A 347 6.02 39.59 -5.93
CA SER A 347 6.22 41.05 -5.89
C SER A 347 5.70 41.73 -4.62
N GLU A 348 4.89 41.05 -3.80
CA GLU A 348 4.23 41.64 -2.64
C GLU A 348 4.62 40.96 -1.32
N ARG A 349 5.00 39.67 -1.32
CA ARG A 349 5.23 38.84 -0.13
C ARG A 349 6.26 37.74 -0.35
N SER A 350 7.02 37.44 0.70
CA SER A 350 7.81 36.21 0.80
C SER A 350 7.01 35.11 1.49
N ARG A 351 7.03 33.90 0.92
CA ARG A 351 6.38 32.70 1.46
C ARG A 351 7.42 31.62 1.73
N LEU A 352 7.44 31.09 2.94
CA LEU A 352 8.22 29.92 3.33
C LEU A 352 7.34 28.68 3.25
N GLU A 353 7.78 27.69 2.50
CA GLU A 353 7.11 26.40 2.40
C GLU A 353 7.97 25.31 3.04
N ILE A 354 7.31 24.42 3.78
CA ILE A 354 7.89 23.19 4.36
C ILE A 354 7.18 22.01 3.74
N TRP A 355 7.95 21.02 3.31
CA TRP A 355 7.46 19.84 2.60
C TRP A 355 7.93 18.56 3.29
N GLY A 356 7.11 17.53 3.20
CA GLY A 356 7.38 16.19 3.70
C GLY A 356 6.96 15.12 2.70
N ASP A 357 6.87 13.88 3.15
CA ASP A 357 6.57 12.71 2.30
C ASP A 357 5.19 12.81 1.62
N ASP A 358 4.26 13.53 2.25
CA ASP A 358 2.88 13.73 1.77
C ASP A 358 2.69 15.05 0.99
N GLY A 359 3.79 15.71 0.62
CA GLY A 359 3.79 16.98 -0.09
C GLY A 359 3.90 18.22 0.81
N LEU A 360 3.26 19.32 0.39
CA LEU A 360 3.32 20.60 1.09
C LEU A 360 2.71 20.48 2.49
N THR A 361 3.57 20.48 3.49
CA THR A 361 3.16 20.34 4.89
C THR A 361 2.70 21.66 5.45
N ALA A 362 3.51 22.71 5.30
CA ALA A 362 3.22 24.02 5.86
C ALA A 362 3.57 25.14 4.91
N GLU A 363 2.81 26.22 5.00
CA GLU A 363 3.09 27.47 4.30
C GLU A 363 2.98 28.61 5.30
N MET A 364 3.96 29.49 5.27
CA MET A 364 4.11 30.60 6.20
C MET A 364 4.49 31.86 5.45
N THR A 365 4.08 33.01 5.98
CA THR A 365 4.50 34.33 5.50
C THR A 365 5.38 35.00 6.55
N LEU A 366 6.29 35.85 6.09
CA LEU A 366 7.07 36.69 6.99
C LEU A 366 6.14 37.64 7.75
N VAL A 367 6.31 37.74 9.06
CA VAL A 367 5.49 38.61 9.92
C VAL A 367 5.92 40.07 9.73
N GLU A 368 4.94 40.96 9.51
CA GLU A 368 5.18 42.42 9.43
C GLU A 368 5.86 42.92 10.71
N ASN A 369 6.89 43.76 10.56
CA ASN A 369 7.70 44.32 11.64
C ASN A 369 8.48 43.29 12.48
N SER A 370 8.58 42.03 12.02
CA SER A 370 9.57 41.08 12.52
C SER A 370 10.75 41.02 11.58
N VAL A 371 11.95 40.90 12.15
CA VAL A 371 13.19 40.81 11.38
C VAL A 371 13.33 39.42 10.73
N ASP A 372 12.61 38.40 11.23
CA ASP A 372 12.85 37.01 10.78
C ASP A 372 11.85 35.93 11.27
N THR A 373 10.66 36.33 11.72
CA THR A 373 9.64 35.38 12.17
C THR A 373 8.67 35.05 11.04
N TRP A 374 8.45 33.75 10.81
CA TRP A 374 7.50 33.24 9.82
C TRP A 374 6.31 32.62 10.54
N ARG A 375 5.09 32.93 10.10
CA ARG A 375 3.85 32.38 10.66
C ARG A 375 2.92 31.89 9.56
N GLY A 376 2.19 30.84 9.88
CA GLY A 376 1.23 30.25 8.96
C GLY A 376 0.59 29.03 9.56
N ALA A 377 0.31 28.04 8.73
CA ALA A 377 -0.35 26.82 9.17
C ALA A 377 0.07 25.62 8.33
N TRP A 378 -0.12 24.44 8.90
CA TRP A 378 -0.14 23.22 8.11
C TRP A 378 -1.25 23.27 7.06
N LYS A 379 -0.98 22.73 5.88
CA LYS A 379 -1.94 22.59 4.78
C LYS A 379 -2.61 21.23 4.77
N ILE A 380 -2.00 20.26 5.44
CA ILE A 380 -2.45 18.89 5.62
C ILE A 380 -2.78 18.59 7.08
N HIS A 381 -3.37 17.42 7.33
CA HIS A 381 -3.77 16.93 8.67
C HIS A 381 -4.60 17.95 9.46
N GLU A 382 -4.23 18.26 10.71
CA GLU A 382 -4.98 19.14 11.60
C GLU A 382 -4.97 20.62 11.19
N ARG A 383 -4.21 20.98 10.14
CA ARG A 383 -4.06 22.37 9.65
C ARG A 383 -3.69 23.36 10.75
N MET A 384 -2.89 22.89 11.71
CA MET A 384 -2.56 23.64 12.91
C MET A 384 -1.71 24.88 12.59
N PRO A 385 -1.83 25.97 13.37
CA PRO A 385 -0.94 27.12 13.24
C PRO A 385 0.50 26.74 13.57
N VAL A 386 1.44 27.29 12.80
CA VAL A 386 2.88 27.06 12.98
C VAL A 386 3.67 28.37 12.92
N GLU A 387 4.80 28.38 13.62
CA GLU A 387 5.75 29.50 13.67
C GLU A 387 7.18 28.99 13.51
N ILE A 388 7.99 29.71 12.74
CA ILE A 388 9.45 29.59 12.71
C ILE A 388 10.03 30.91 13.18
N ALA A 389 10.83 30.88 14.24
CA ALA A 389 11.44 32.05 14.84
C ALA A 389 12.96 31.86 15.05
N PRO A 390 13.75 32.94 15.17
CA PRO A 390 15.13 32.85 15.65
C PRO A 390 15.23 32.09 16.98
N ILE A 391 16.27 31.28 17.16
CA ILE A 391 16.66 30.81 18.49
C ILE A 391 17.44 31.94 19.14
N THR A 392 16.87 32.59 20.15
CA THR A 392 17.63 33.53 20.98
C THR A 392 18.67 32.72 21.77
N PRO A 393 19.96 33.10 21.74
CA PRO A 393 20.93 32.52 22.67
C PRO A 393 20.45 32.76 24.12
N PRO A 394 20.73 31.84 25.05
CA PRO A 394 20.44 32.04 26.46
C PRO A 394 21.15 33.26 27.04
#